data_AF-A0A2E8HJV4-F1
#
_entry.id   AF-A0A2E8HJV4-F1
#
_cell.length_a   1.000
_cell.length_b   1.000
_cell.length_c   1.000
_cell.angle_alpha   90.00
_cell.angle_beta   90.00
_cell.angle_gamma   90.00
#
_symmetry.space_group_name_H-M   'P 1'
#
loop_
_entity.id
_entity.type
_entity.pdbx_description
1 polymer ?
#
loop_
_entity_poly.entity_id
_entity_poly.type
_entity_poly.pdbx_seq_one_letter_code
_entity_poly.pdbx_strand_id
1 'polypeptide(L)'
;QQLDPERTEIALVNDPGRTAVEFLREVLYQLGEETDAESRPEIVHRIHELLNALHTQGKETIVVIDEGQLMEDPEVLEEIRLLLNFQLNDAFLITLLMVGTEALADKIRNSPLDQRIAARGILKPMGREDVHEYVAHRLDVAGRKEPVFSSAALDLVHDFSDGVPRMVNNICDISLVIGYGRKLDSVDAGWMRRLIQAAEGSRV
;
A
#
# COMPACT_ATOMS: atom_id res chain seq x y z
N GLN A 1 -5.71 15.40 -5.10
CA GLN A 1 -4.75 15.84 -6.13
C GLN A 1 -4.06 14.59 -6.65
N GLN A 2 -4.01 14.42 -7.96
CA GLN A 2 -3.24 13.33 -8.58
C GLN A 2 -1.78 13.78 -8.58
N LEU A 3 -0.86 12.93 -8.11
CA LEU A 3 0.58 13.23 -8.16
C LEU A 3 0.98 13.35 -9.64
N ASP A 4 1.65 14.44 -9.98
CA ASP A 4 2.13 14.69 -11.35
C ASP A 4 3.38 13.82 -11.59
N PRO A 5 3.31 12.78 -12.44
CA PRO A 5 4.42 11.86 -12.63
C PRO A 5 5.68 12.53 -13.20
N GLU A 6 5.55 13.69 -13.85
CA GLU A 6 6.71 14.43 -14.37
C GLU A 6 7.44 15.21 -13.28
N ARG A 7 6.80 15.43 -12.13
CA ARG A 7 7.31 16.25 -11.02
C ARG A 7 7.55 15.45 -9.74
N THR A 8 7.27 14.16 -9.73
CA THR A 8 7.42 13.33 -8.53
C THR A 8 8.30 12.12 -8.83
N GLU A 9 9.36 11.97 -8.05
CA GLU A 9 10.20 10.78 -8.03
C GLU A 9 9.79 9.91 -6.84
N ILE A 10 9.44 8.64 -7.07
CA ILE A 10 8.93 7.75 -6.03
C ILE A 10 9.89 6.58 -5.84
N ALA A 11 10.46 6.47 -4.65
CA ALA A 11 11.19 5.28 -4.21
C ALA A 11 10.26 4.38 -3.41
N LEU A 12 9.98 3.18 -3.94
CA LEU A 12 9.12 2.18 -3.28
C LEU A 12 9.96 1.09 -2.63
N VAL A 13 10.05 1.12 -1.31
CA VAL A 13 10.79 0.16 -0.49
C VAL A 13 9.79 -0.86 0.08
N ASN A 14 9.77 -2.07 -0.51
CA ASN A 14 8.89 -3.17 -0.05
C ASN A 14 9.57 -4.10 0.97
N ASP A 15 10.90 -4.21 0.88
CA ASP A 15 11.72 -4.93 1.85
C ASP A 15 12.72 -3.91 2.41
N PRO A 16 12.46 -3.31 3.58
CA PRO A 16 13.34 -2.31 4.16
C PRO A 16 14.71 -2.88 4.60
N GLY A 17 14.97 -4.17 4.38
CA GLY A 17 16.22 -4.82 4.74
C GLY A 17 16.31 -5.14 6.22
N ARG A 18 17.38 -5.83 6.60
CA ARG A 18 17.63 -6.25 7.99
C ARG A 18 18.55 -5.32 8.75
N THR A 19 19.24 -4.41 8.05
CA THR A 19 20.20 -3.47 8.62
C THR A 19 20.00 -2.07 8.07
N ALA A 20 20.45 -1.06 8.82
CA ALA A 20 20.49 0.34 8.38
C ALA A 20 21.20 0.55 7.02
N VAL A 21 22.28 -0.19 6.75
CA VAL A 21 23.02 -0.06 5.48
C VAL A 21 22.24 -0.65 4.31
N GLU A 22 21.62 -1.82 4.49
CA GLU A 22 20.75 -2.42 3.48
C GLU A 22 19.58 -1.51 3.15
N PHE A 23 18.93 -0.92 4.16
CA PHE A 23 17.87 0.06 3.97
C PHE A 23 18.31 1.25 3.11
N LEU A 24 19.45 1.86 3.44
CA LEU A 24 19.97 3.00 2.68
C LEU A 24 20.31 2.64 1.23
N ARG A 25 20.88 1.45 0.99
CA ARG A 25 21.15 0.96 -0.37
C ARG A 25 19.87 0.73 -1.15
N GLU A 26 18.84 0.16 -0.51
CA GLU A 26 17.55 -0.05 -1.15
C GLU A 26 16.88 1.28 -1.52
N VAL A 27 16.90 2.27 -0.64
CA VAL A 27 16.40 3.62 -0.95
C VAL A 27 17.13 4.22 -2.15
N LEU A 28 18.47 4.14 -2.18
CA LEU A 28 19.26 4.66 -3.30
C LEU A 28 18.95 3.94 -4.61
N TYR A 29 18.83 2.61 -4.55
CA TYR A 29 18.46 1.77 -5.69
C TYR A 29 17.08 2.15 -6.26
N GLN A 30 16.09 2.33 -5.39
CA GLN A 30 14.73 2.71 -5.78
C GLN A 30 14.64 4.15 -6.31
N LEU A 31 15.58 5.02 -5.96
CA LEU A 31 15.73 6.35 -6.57
C LEU A 31 16.47 6.32 -7.92
N GLY A 32 16.90 5.14 -8.38
CA GLY A 32 17.50 4.92 -9.69
C GLY A 32 19.03 4.90 -9.72
N GLU A 33 19.71 4.82 -8.57
CA GLU A 33 21.17 4.74 -8.50
C GLU A 33 21.64 3.42 -7.84
N GLU A 34 22.46 2.67 -8.54
CA GLU A 34 23.18 1.51 -7.97
C GLU A 34 24.50 1.95 -7.34
N THR A 35 24.87 1.30 -6.23
CA THR A 35 26.15 1.56 -5.57
C THR A 35 26.79 0.27 -5.09
N ASP A 36 28.11 0.18 -5.26
CA ASP A 36 28.97 -0.83 -4.65
C ASP A 36 29.46 -0.40 -3.26
N ALA A 37 29.08 0.80 -2.80
CA ALA A 37 29.47 1.33 -1.51
C ALA A 37 29.02 0.41 -0.37
N GLU A 38 29.98 -0.03 0.44
CA GLU A 38 29.71 -0.80 1.66
C GLU A 38 29.60 0.10 2.89
N SER A 39 30.10 1.34 2.81
CA SER A 39 30.13 2.26 3.94
C SER A 39 28.87 3.11 4.01
N ARG A 40 28.24 3.15 5.19
CA ARG A 40 27.10 4.02 5.48
C ARG A 40 27.34 5.49 5.04
N PRO A 41 28.46 6.15 5.39
CA PRO A 41 28.66 7.56 5.04
C PRO A 41 28.66 7.83 3.53
N GLU A 42 29.22 6.91 2.74
CA GLU A 42 29.27 7.03 1.29
C GLU A 42 27.88 6.90 0.66
N ILE A 43 27.07 5.95 1.12
CA ILE A 43 25.69 5.79 0.65
C ILE A 43 24.85 7.02 0.99
N VAL A 44 24.96 7.52 2.22
CA VAL A 44 24.25 8.73 2.67
C VAL A 44 24.66 9.95 1.84
N HIS A 45 25.94 10.07 1.47
CA HIS A 45 26.41 11.15 0.62
C HIS A 45 25.79 11.09 -0.78
N ARG A 46 25.76 9.90 -1.40
CA ARG A 46 25.12 9.70 -2.72
C ARG A 46 23.63 10.02 -2.70
N ILE A 47 22.91 9.54 -1.67
CA ILE A 47 21.48 9.89 -1.50
C ILE A 47 21.32 11.41 -1.43
N HIS A 48 22.16 12.12 -0.68
CA HIS A 48 22.08 13.57 -0.57
C HIS A 48 22.37 14.26 -1.91
N GLU A 49 23.38 13.84 -2.67
CA GLU A 49 23.67 14.37 -4.01
C GLU A 49 22.49 14.16 -4.97
N LEU A 50 21.93 12.95 -4.98
CA LEU A 50 20.78 12.59 -5.83
C LEU A 50 19.54 13.44 -5.50
N LEU A 51 19.21 13.57 -4.21
CA LEU A 51 18.06 14.39 -3.77
C LEU A 51 18.23 15.87 -4.13
N ASN A 52 19.45 16.41 -4.03
CA ASN A 52 19.73 17.78 -4.46
C ASN A 52 19.60 17.94 -5.98
N ALA A 53 20.03 16.95 -6.76
CA ALA A 53 19.87 16.95 -8.21
C ALA A 53 18.39 16.90 -8.61
N LEU A 54 17.58 16.04 -7.98
CA LEU A 54 16.13 15.96 -8.18
C LEU A 54 15.43 17.27 -7.80
N HIS A 55 15.78 17.85 -6.66
CA HIS A 55 15.23 19.13 -6.22
C HIS A 55 15.56 20.27 -7.20
N THR A 56 16.79 20.33 -7.70
CA THR A 56 17.21 21.34 -8.70
C THR A 56 16.44 21.20 -10.02
N GLN A 57 15.99 19.99 -10.35
CA GLN A 57 15.10 19.71 -11.48
C GLN A 57 13.64 20.06 -11.20
N GLY A 58 13.31 20.54 -9.99
CA GLY A 58 11.95 20.82 -9.56
C GLY A 58 11.12 19.58 -9.27
N LYS A 59 11.77 18.42 -9.05
CA LYS A 59 11.11 17.17 -8.68
C LYS A 59 10.98 17.06 -7.17
N GLU A 60 9.82 16.61 -6.72
CA GLU A 60 9.56 16.21 -5.34
C GLU A 60 9.91 14.73 -5.17
N THR A 61 10.65 14.39 -4.11
CA THR A 61 10.99 13.00 -3.82
C THR A 61 10.07 12.44 -2.74
N ILE A 62 9.43 11.31 -3.04
CA ILE A 62 8.59 10.56 -2.10
C ILE A 62 9.23 9.19 -1.85
N VAL A 63 9.53 8.89 -0.59
CA VAL A 63 9.94 7.55 -0.18
C VAL A 63 8.73 6.87 0.43
N VAL A 64 8.31 5.76 -0.20
CA VAL A 64 7.22 4.91 0.27
C VAL A 64 7.84 3.65 0.86
N ILE A 65 7.61 3.42 2.14
CA ILE A 65 7.99 2.17 2.82
C ILE A 65 6.71 1.35 2.97
N ASP A 66 6.58 0.29 2.18
CA ASP A 66 5.53 -0.70 2.34
C ASP A 66 5.96 -1.77 3.34
N GLU A 67 4.98 -2.44 3.97
CA GLU A 67 5.21 -3.46 4.97
C GLU A 67 6.19 -3.04 6.10
N GLY A 68 6.14 -1.78 6.52
CA GLY A 68 7.12 -1.21 7.45
C GLY A 68 7.23 -1.93 8.81
N GLN A 69 6.25 -2.75 9.19
CA GLN A 69 6.38 -3.62 10.37
C GLN A 69 7.52 -4.64 10.25
N LEU A 70 8.04 -4.91 9.04
CA LEU A 70 9.17 -5.80 8.80
C LEU A 70 10.52 -5.19 9.23
N MET A 71 10.58 -3.88 9.51
CA MET A 71 11.78 -3.24 10.07
C MET A 71 12.04 -3.74 11.50
N GLU A 72 12.87 -4.76 11.66
CA GLU A 72 13.21 -5.33 12.97
C GLU A 72 14.29 -4.52 13.70
N ASP A 73 15.26 -3.98 12.95
CA ASP A 73 16.37 -3.19 13.48
C ASP A 73 15.93 -1.74 13.80
N PRO A 74 15.99 -1.30 15.06
CA PRO A 74 15.68 0.09 15.43
C PRO A 74 16.59 1.13 14.76
N GLU A 75 17.80 0.76 14.34
CA GLU A 75 18.70 1.68 13.63
C GLU A 75 18.12 2.13 12.29
N VAL A 76 17.29 1.31 11.63
CA VAL A 76 16.60 1.69 10.38
C VAL A 76 15.67 2.88 10.60
N LEU A 77 14.92 2.92 11.71
CA LEU A 77 14.05 4.05 12.04
C LEU A 77 14.85 5.33 12.31
N GLU A 78 16.06 5.19 12.87
CA GLU A 78 16.97 6.30 13.08
C GLU A 78 17.53 6.83 11.74
N GLU A 79 17.88 5.95 10.80
CA GLU A 79 18.27 6.36 9.45
C GLU A 79 17.15 7.11 8.73
N ILE A 80 15.92 6.61 8.80
CA ILE A 80 14.75 7.32 8.25
C ILE A 80 14.63 8.72 8.87
N ARG A 81 14.77 8.82 10.21
CA ARG A 81 14.74 10.12 10.90
C ARG A 81 15.85 11.05 10.44
N LEU A 82 17.03 10.53 10.13
CA LEU A 82 18.17 11.31 9.66
C LEU A 82 17.97 11.78 8.21
N LEU A 83 17.49 10.91 7.32
CA LEU A 83 17.13 11.25 5.95
C LEU A 83 16.08 12.36 5.88
N LEU A 84 15.06 12.33 6.75
CA LEU A 84 14.05 13.39 6.86
C LEU A 84 14.60 14.76 7.27
N ASN A 85 15.82 14.84 7.81
CA ASN A 85 16.48 16.11 8.11
C ASN A 85 17.17 16.73 6.90
N PHE A 86 17.19 16.06 5.74
CA PHE A 86 17.76 16.63 4.53
C PHE A 86 16.89 17.80 4.04
N GLN A 87 17.48 18.98 4.09
CA GLN A 87 16.84 20.25 3.78
C GLN A 87 17.78 21.12 2.96
N LEU A 88 17.22 21.86 2.01
CA LEU A 88 17.95 22.86 1.22
C LEU A 88 17.14 24.15 1.18
N ASN A 89 17.74 25.26 1.64
CA ASN A 89 17.21 26.63 1.53
C ASN A 89 15.68 26.72 1.76
N ASP A 90 15.22 26.19 2.90
CA ASP A 90 13.81 26.16 3.36
C ASP A 90 12.87 25.09 2.75
N ALA A 91 13.39 24.13 1.97
CA ALA A 91 12.60 23.00 1.46
C ALA A 91 13.08 21.64 2.03
N PHE A 92 12.12 20.77 2.36
CA PHE A 92 12.39 19.37 2.67
C PHE A 92 12.65 18.61 1.36
N LEU A 93 13.71 17.79 1.35
CA LEU A 93 14.06 17.03 0.14
C LEU A 93 13.30 15.70 0.02
N ILE A 94 12.73 15.20 1.13
CA ILE A 94 12.04 13.92 1.19
C ILE A 94 10.67 14.08 1.84
N THR A 95 9.65 13.55 1.18
CA THR A 95 8.36 13.22 1.80
C THR A 95 8.30 11.72 2.08
N LEU A 96 7.97 11.34 3.31
CA LEU A 96 7.91 9.93 3.71
C LEU A 96 6.44 9.47 3.82
N LEU A 97 6.13 8.36 3.17
CA LEU A 97 4.89 7.60 3.36
C LEU A 97 5.26 6.21 3.90
N MET A 98 4.72 5.85 5.06
CA MET A 98 4.89 4.50 5.60
C MET A 98 3.56 3.77 5.66
N VAL A 99 3.54 2.56 5.15
CA VAL A 99 2.38 1.67 5.11
C VAL A 99 2.75 0.38 5.83
N GLY A 100 1.79 -0.17 6.57
CA GLY A 100 2.00 -1.41 7.31
C GLY A 100 0.86 -1.71 8.26
N THR A 101 1.09 -2.74 9.07
CA THR A 101 0.15 -3.20 10.10
C THR A 101 0.19 -2.32 11.36
N GLU A 102 -0.72 -2.55 12.32
CA GLU A 102 -0.72 -1.84 13.61
C GLU A 102 0.62 -1.92 14.37
N ALA A 103 1.38 -3.01 14.17
CA ALA A 103 2.71 -3.18 14.76
C ALA A 103 3.69 -2.09 14.33
N LEU A 104 3.58 -1.56 13.10
CA LEU A 104 4.38 -0.43 12.64
C LEU A 104 4.05 0.84 13.46
N ALA A 105 2.77 1.08 13.73
CA ALA A 105 2.36 2.24 14.50
C ALA A 105 2.93 2.21 15.93
N ASP A 106 3.00 1.02 16.55
CA ASP A 106 3.66 0.82 17.84
C ASP A 106 5.17 1.07 17.77
N LYS A 107 5.86 0.54 16.74
CA LYS A 107 7.29 0.78 16.53
C LYS A 107 7.60 2.27 16.41
N ILE A 108 6.83 2.99 15.60
CA ILE A 108 6.99 4.44 15.41
C ILE A 108 6.77 5.17 16.72
N ARG A 109 5.68 4.89 17.46
CA ARG A 109 5.36 5.53 18.75
C ARG A 109 6.46 5.43 19.79
N ASN A 110 7.20 4.32 19.77
CA ASN A 110 8.28 4.07 20.71
C ASN A 110 9.65 4.56 20.21
N SER A 111 9.70 5.27 19.08
CA SER A 111 10.93 5.77 18.46
C SER A 111 10.96 7.30 18.40
N PRO A 112 12.14 7.93 18.25
CA PRO A 112 12.23 9.37 18.01
C PRO A 112 11.60 9.83 16.69
N LEU A 113 11.35 8.90 15.74
CA LEU A 113 10.68 9.20 14.47
C LEU A 113 9.24 9.68 14.68
N ASP A 114 8.60 9.34 15.80
CA ASP A 114 7.22 9.71 16.13
C ASP A 114 6.95 11.22 15.96
N GLN A 115 7.92 12.04 16.37
CA GLN A 115 7.85 13.51 16.33
C GLN A 115 7.90 14.10 14.91
N ARG A 116 8.28 13.29 13.91
CA ARG A 116 8.36 13.71 12.50
C ARG A 116 7.13 13.29 11.70
N ILE A 117 6.22 12.51 12.28
CA ILE A 117 5.01 12.03 11.60
C ILE A 117 3.90 13.07 11.74
N ALA A 118 3.61 13.78 10.65
CA ALA A 118 2.60 14.82 10.61
C ALA A 118 1.16 14.28 10.55
N ALA A 119 0.95 13.11 9.95
CA ALA A 119 -0.37 12.53 9.75
C ALA A 119 -0.36 11.02 9.94
N ARG A 120 -1.47 10.48 10.46
CA ARG A 120 -1.68 9.04 10.66
C ARG A 120 -3.09 8.68 10.24
N GLY A 121 -3.23 7.54 9.58
CA GLY A 121 -4.52 6.99 9.18
C GLY A 121 -4.54 5.50 9.41
N ILE A 122 -5.70 4.97 9.80
CA ILE A 122 -5.97 3.54 9.83
C ILE A 122 -7.03 3.28 8.78
N LEU A 123 -6.72 2.44 7.80
CA LEU A 123 -7.69 1.98 6.82
C LEU A 123 -8.61 0.96 7.47
N LYS A 124 -9.89 1.30 7.60
CA LYS A 124 -10.92 0.41 8.13
C LYS A 124 -11.50 -0.44 6.99
N PRO A 125 -12.11 -1.60 7.29
CA PRO A 125 -12.91 -2.32 6.32
C PRO A 125 -14.00 -1.42 5.72
N MET A 126 -14.39 -1.73 4.48
CA MET A 126 -15.38 -0.97 3.72
C MET A 126 -16.76 -1.14 4.35
N GLY A 127 -17.56 -0.06 4.37
CA GLY A 127 -18.98 -0.16 4.72
C GLY A 127 -19.76 -0.97 3.68
N ARG A 128 -21.02 -1.28 4.00
CA ARG A 128 -21.90 -2.02 3.09
C ARG A 128 -22.07 -1.30 1.77
N GLU A 129 -22.36 0.00 1.80
CA GLU A 129 -22.51 0.84 0.61
C GLU A 129 -21.19 0.94 -0.16
N ASP A 130 -20.06 1.10 0.55
CA ASP A 130 -18.73 1.14 -0.07
C ASP A 130 -18.41 -0.16 -0.81
N VAL A 131 -18.82 -1.33 -0.29
CA VAL A 131 -18.67 -2.62 -1.00
C VAL A 131 -19.43 -2.61 -2.32
N HIS A 132 -20.64 -2.05 -2.35
CA HIS A 132 -21.42 -1.97 -3.60
C HIS A 132 -20.71 -1.07 -4.62
N GLU A 133 -20.28 0.12 -4.20
CA GLU A 133 -19.55 1.06 -5.04
C GLU A 133 -18.21 0.48 -5.51
N TYR A 134 -17.48 -0.19 -4.62
CA TYR A 134 -16.22 -0.85 -4.90
C TYR A 134 -16.36 -1.94 -5.97
N VAL A 135 -17.34 -2.84 -5.82
CA VAL A 135 -17.56 -3.91 -6.80
C VAL A 135 -18.04 -3.33 -8.13
N ALA A 136 -18.94 -2.33 -8.11
CA ALA A 136 -19.39 -1.66 -9.32
C ALA A 136 -18.22 -0.98 -10.07
N HIS A 137 -17.35 -0.26 -9.35
CA HIS A 137 -16.17 0.36 -9.94
C HIS A 137 -15.22 -0.68 -10.53
N ARG A 138 -14.97 -1.79 -9.83
CA ARG A 138 -14.12 -2.89 -10.33
C ARG A 138 -14.68 -3.52 -11.60
N LEU A 139 -16.00 -3.68 -11.71
CA LEU A 139 -16.66 -4.16 -12.92
C LEU A 139 -16.55 -3.16 -14.08
N ASP A 140 -16.72 -1.86 -13.81
CA ASP A 140 -16.57 -0.81 -14.82
C ASP A 140 -15.14 -0.76 -15.38
N VAL A 141 -14.13 -0.87 -14.52
CA VAL A 141 -12.71 -0.98 -14.93
C VAL A 141 -12.47 -2.25 -15.78
N ALA A 142 -13.17 -3.35 -15.50
CA ALA A 142 -13.14 -4.56 -16.31
C ALA A 142 -13.96 -4.46 -17.62
N GLY A 143 -14.56 -3.29 -17.91
CA GLY A 143 -15.33 -3.02 -19.12
C GLY A 143 -16.81 -3.43 -19.04
N ARG A 144 -17.32 -3.75 -17.84
CA ARG A 144 -18.71 -4.17 -17.62
C ARG A 144 -19.49 -3.08 -16.90
N LYS A 145 -20.38 -2.41 -17.63
CA LYS A 145 -21.23 -1.34 -17.09
C LYS A 145 -22.54 -1.85 -16.48
N GLU A 146 -23.02 -2.99 -16.95
CA GLU A 146 -24.24 -3.58 -16.41
C GLU A 146 -23.97 -4.34 -15.11
N PRO A 147 -24.85 -4.21 -14.08
CA PRO A 147 -24.69 -4.92 -12.83
C PRO A 147 -24.66 -6.44 -13.03
N VAL A 148 -23.59 -7.09 -12.57
CA VAL A 148 -23.47 -8.56 -12.58
C VAL A 148 -24.02 -9.15 -11.28
N PHE A 149 -23.91 -8.42 -10.17
CA PHE A 149 -24.41 -8.81 -8.86
C PHE A 149 -25.67 -8.03 -8.52
N SER A 150 -26.66 -8.68 -7.91
CA SER A 150 -27.78 -7.97 -7.30
C SER A 150 -27.34 -7.30 -5.99
N SER A 151 -28.03 -6.24 -5.59
CA SER A 151 -27.78 -5.54 -4.31
C SER A 151 -27.82 -6.50 -3.12
N ALA A 152 -28.82 -7.39 -3.07
CA ALA A 152 -28.92 -8.41 -2.03
C ALA A 152 -27.79 -9.45 -2.07
N ALA A 153 -27.17 -9.69 -3.23
CA ALA A 153 -25.96 -10.52 -3.30
C ALA A 153 -24.75 -9.79 -2.72
N LEU A 154 -24.61 -8.48 -3.00
CA LEU A 154 -23.53 -7.65 -2.47
C LEU A 154 -23.67 -7.44 -0.95
N ASP A 155 -24.89 -7.41 -0.42
CA ASP A 155 -25.11 -7.41 1.03
C ASP A 155 -24.57 -8.68 1.69
N LEU A 156 -24.79 -9.84 1.07
CA LEU A 156 -24.23 -11.11 1.53
C LEU A 156 -22.70 -11.16 1.38
N VAL A 157 -22.15 -10.55 0.33
CA VAL A 157 -20.70 -10.40 0.16
C VAL A 157 -20.12 -9.58 1.30
N HIS A 158 -20.71 -8.43 1.62
CA HIS A 158 -20.30 -7.62 2.77
C HIS A 158 -20.34 -8.45 4.05
N ASP A 159 -21.46 -9.11 4.35
CA ASP A 159 -21.64 -9.90 5.58
C ASP A 159 -20.64 -11.06 5.71
N PHE A 160 -20.25 -11.69 4.61
CA PHE A 160 -19.26 -12.75 4.60
C PHE A 160 -17.81 -12.23 4.73
N SER A 161 -17.55 -11.06 4.17
CA SER A 161 -16.22 -10.45 4.07
C SER A 161 -15.85 -9.52 5.22
N ASP A 162 -16.83 -9.13 6.05
CA ASP A 162 -16.75 -8.01 6.98
C ASP A 162 -16.22 -6.71 6.32
N GLY A 163 -16.51 -6.51 5.03
CA GLY A 163 -16.04 -5.37 4.26
C GLY A 163 -14.55 -5.40 3.90
N VAL A 164 -13.82 -6.49 4.17
CA VAL A 164 -12.39 -6.61 3.88
C VAL A 164 -12.20 -6.76 2.36
N PRO A 165 -11.53 -5.81 1.65
CA PRO A 165 -11.46 -5.80 0.19
C PRO A 165 -10.93 -7.09 -0.43
N ARG A 166 -9.91 -7.72 0.19
CA ARG A 166 -9.37 -9.01 -0.27
C ARG A 166 -10.40 -10.13 -0.20
N MET A 167 -11.22 -10.18 0.85
CA MET A 167 -12.27 -11.18 1.00
C MET A 167 -13.43 -10.91 0.04
N VAL A 168 -13.82 -9.64 -0.14
CA VAL A 168 -14.79 -9.20 -1.14
C VAL A 168 -14.38 -9.67 -2.54
N ASN A 169 -13.13 -9.41 -2.94
CA ASN A 169 -12.62 -9.85 -4.25
C ASN A 169 -12.66 -11.36 -4.38
N ASN A 170 -12.15 -12.09 -3.39
CA ASN A 170 -12.10 -13.55 -3.43
C ASN A 170 -13.48 -14.18 -3.65
N ILE A 171 -14.50 -13.74 -2.89
CA ILE A 171 -15.84 -14.33 -3.01
C ILE A 171 -16.51 -13.92 -4.33
N CYS A 172 -16.31 -12.69 -4.79
CA CYS A 172 -16.80 -12.21 -6.08
C CYS A 172 -16.17 -12.97 -7.24
N ASP A 173 -14.84 -13.14 -7.24
CA ASP A 173 -14.10 -13.84 -8.30
C ASP A 173 -14.53 -15.31 -8.40
N ILE A 174 -14.63 -16.01 -7.26
CA ILE A 174 -15.14 -17.39 -7.23
C ILE A 174 -16.58 -17.45 -7.78
N SER A 175 -17.41 -16.47 -7.41
CA SER A 175 -18.79 -16.39 -7.89
C SER A 175 -18.89 -16.19 -9.40
N LEU A 176 -18.05 -15.31 -9.96
CA LEU A 176 -17.99 -15.07 -11.40
C LEU A 176 -17.50 -16.31 -12.17
N VAL A 177 -16.45 -16.98 -11.68
CA VAL A 177 -15.88 -18.17 -12.32
C VAL A 177 -16.90 -19.32 -12.35
N ILE A 178 -17.54 -19.62 -11.22
CA ILE A 178 -18.53 -20.71 -11.15
C ILE A 178 -19.81 -20.31 -11.90
N GLY A 179 -20.23 -19.05 -11.79
CA GLY A 179 -21.39 -18.51 -12.50
C GLY A 179 -21.24 -18.61 -14.01
N TYR A 180 -20.06 -18.29 -14.54
CA TYR A 180 -19.73 -18.47 -15.95
C TYR A 180 -19.84 -19.94 -16.38
N GLY A 181 -19.26 -20.87 -15.60
CA GLY A 181 -19.34 -22.31 -15.88
C GLY A 181 -20.78 -22.84 -15.89
N ARG A 182 -21.70 -22.19 -15.18
CA ARG A 182 -23.13 -22.52 -15.13
C ARG A 182 -24.00 -21.69 -16.07
N LYS A 183 -23.40 -20.81 -16.89
CA LYS A 183 -24.09 -19.89 -17.81
C LYS A 183 -25.15 -19.03 -17.11
N LEU A 184 -24.81 -18.50 -15.93
CA LEU A 184 -25.66 -17.52 -15.24
C LEU A 184 -25.49 -16.14 -15.86
N ASP A 185 -26.60 -15.45 -16.11
CA ASP A 185 -26.59 -14.07 -16.61
C ASP A 185 -26.31 -13.03 -15.50
N SER A 186 -26.59 -13.40 -14.24
CA SER A 186 -26.36 -12.56 -13.06
C SER A 186 -26.21 -13.39 -11.79
N VAL A 187 -25.56 -12.81 -10.78
CA VAL A 187 -25.40 -13.37 -9.44
C VAL A 187 -26.44 -12.75 -8.50
N ASP A 188 -27.41 -13.56 -8.08
CA ASP A 188 -28.41 -13.17 -7.08
C ASP A 188 -28.02 -13.63 -5.66
N ALA A 189 -28.83 -13.23 -4.67
CA ALA A 189 -28.61 -13.58 -3.27
C ALA A 189 -28.71 -15.10 -3.01
N GLY A 190 -29.54 -15.82 -3.76
CA GLY A 190 -29.69 -17.27 -3.61
C GLY A 190 -28.47 -18.04 -4.11
N TRP A 191 -27.86 -17.59 -5.20
CA TRP A 191 -26.57 -18.08 -5.69
C TRP A 191 -25.45 -17.76 -4.70
N MET A 192 -25.34 -16.50 -4.28
CA MET A 192 -24.29 -16.06 -3.36
C MET A 192 -24.34 -16.83 -2.03
N ARG A 193 -25.53 -17.03 -1.45
CA ARG A 193 -25.69 -17.81 -0.21
C ARG A 193 -25.20 -19.25 -0.34
N ARG A 194 -25.51 -19.92 -1.46
CA ARG A 194 -25.04 -21.29 -1.71
C ARG A 194 -23.52 -21.35 -1.81
N LEU A 195 -22.92 -20.33 -2.42
CA LEU A 195 -21.48 -20.23 -2.60
C LEU A 195 -20.76 -19.99 -1.26
N ILE A 196 -21.28 -19.10 -0.43
CA ILE A 196 -20.79 -18.85 0.93
C ILE A 196 -20.86 -20.14 1.77
N GLN A 197 -21.99 -20.84 1.77
CA GLN A 197 -22.14 -22.12 2.49
C GLN A 197 -21.12 -23.17 2.04
N ALA A 198 -20.85 -23.26 0.73
CA ALA A 198 -19.86 -24.19 0.19
C ALA A 198 -18.42 -23.79 0.60
N ALA A 199 -18.12 -22.49 0.64
CA ALA A 199 -16.82 -21.97 1.05
C ALA A 199 -16.55 -22.20 2.55
N GLU A 200 -17.57 -22.05 3.40
CA GLU A 200 -17.48 -22.34 4.84
C GLU A 200 -17.31 -23.85 5.11
N GLY A 201 -18.04 -24.71 4.39
CA GLY A 201 -17.93 -26.16 4.54
C GLY A 201 -16.59 -26.76 4.08
N SER A 202 -15.79 -26.02 3.31
CA SER A 202 -14.46 -26.44 2.86
C SER A 202 -13.31 -25.93 3.74
N ARG A 203 -13.60 -25.10 4.75
CA ARG A 203 -12.61 -24.52 5.69
C ARG A 203 -12.41 -25.35 6.98
N VAL A 204 -12.93 -26.58 7.03
CA VAL A 204 -12.79 -27.54 8.16
C VAL A 204 -11.81 -28.65 7.80
#